data_AF-A0A495I5R3-F1
#
_entry.id   AF-A0A495I5R3-F1
#
_cell.length_a   1.000
_cell.length_b   1.000
_cell.length_c   1.000
_cell.angle_alpha   90.00
_cell.angle_beta   90.00
_cell.angle_gamma   90.00
#
_symmetry.space_group_name_H-M   'P 1'
#
loop_
_entity.id
_entity.type
_entity.pdbx_description
1 polymer ?
#
loop_
_entity_poly.entity_id
_entity_poly.type
_entity_poly.pdbx_seq_one_letter_code
_entity_poly.pdbx_strand_id
1 'polypeptide(L)'
;MNFVAFERAKQGTGASRRLRNSGKTPGIVYGGTAEPQLIEVDHNALWHALKKEAFHSSVLDMEVAGTTSKVLLRDVQYHPYKQLVLHIDFQRVDEKTKLHMKVPLHYSGADESNAVKVDKCMVNPIVNELDVTCMPSDLPEFIAVDLSKLEKGASLHLKDIKLPKGVTAKIRGGQNNNPVLVSVVPPVVVVETPAEAAPAADAKGKGKGKK
;
A
#
# COMPACT_ATOMS: atom_id res chain seq x y z
N MET A 1 -7.69 -14.75 -9.98
CA MET A 1 -7.46 -14.13 -11.32
C MET A 1 -6.43 -14.96 -12.05
N ASN A 2 -6.55 -15.10 -13.37
CA ASN A 2 -5.67 -15.98 -14.15
C ASN A 2 -4.79 -15.15 -15.07
N PHE A 3 -3.50 -15.51 -15.15
CA PHE A 3 -2.58 -14.91 -16.10
C PHE A 3 -1.64 -15.95 -16.70
N VAL A 4 -1.23 -15.72 -17.94
CA VAL A 4 -0.35 -16.61 -18.68
C VAL A 4 1.08 -16.08 -18.58
N ALA A 5 2.01 -16.95 -18.22
CA ALA A 5 3.43 -16.69 -18.17
C ALA A 5 4.19 -17.67 -19.06
N PHE A 6 5.27 -17.21 -19.67
CA PHE A 6 6.11 -18.04 -20.53
C PHE A 6 7.46 -18.30 -19.87
N GLU A 7 8.04 -19.45 -20.14
CA GLU A 7 9.36 -19.78 -19.63
C GLU A 7 10.44 -18.95 -20.32
N ARG A 8 11.41 -18.50 -19.54
CA ARG A 8 12.51 -17.68 -20.03
C ARG A 8 13.81 -18.48 -20.12
N ALA A 9 14.29 -18.72 -21.34
CA ALA A 9 15.55 -19.45 -21.58
C ALA A 9 16.84 -18.59 -21.43
N LYS A 10 16.79 -17.27 -21.71
CA LYS A 10 17.99 -16.41 -21.78
C LYS A 10 18.11 -15.49 -20.56
N GLN A 11 19.12 -15.71 -19.73
CA GLN A 11 19.44 -14.87 -18.56
C GLN A 11 20.43 -13.73 -18.91
N GLY A 12 20.50 -12.72 -18.04
CA GLY A 12 21.50 -11.64 -18.10
C GLY A 12 20.93 -10.25 -18.39
N THR A 13 21.77 -9.23 -18.17
CA THR A 13 21.41 -7.81 -18.23
C THR A 13 20.91 -7.40 -19.61
N GLY A 14 21.59 -7.86 -20.67
CA GLY A 14 21.22 -7.57 -22.06
C GLY A 14 19.91 -8.23 -22.48
N ALA A 15 19.67 -9.47 -22.09
CA ALA A 15 18.44 -10.20 -22.39
C ALA A 15 17.23 -9.55 -21.69
N SER A 16 17.36 -9.23 -20.39
CA SER A 16 16.30 -8.56 -19.62
C SER A 16 15.95 -7.18 -20.21
N ARG A 17 16.95 -6.43 -20.70
CA ARG A 17 16.72 -5.13 -21.34
C ARG A 17 15.94 -5.27 -22.65
N ARG A 18 16.27 -6.26 -23.48
CA ARG A 18 15.56 -6.53 -24.73
C ARG A 18 14.11 -6.94 -24.48
N LEU A 19 13.86 -7.79 -23.48
CA LEU A 19 12.51 -8.20 -23.09
C LEU A 19 11.62 -7.01 -22.69
N ARG A 20 12.14 -6.11 -21.86
CA ARG A 20 11.40 -4.90 -21.47
C ARG A 20 11.13 -3.97 -22.64
N ASN A 21 12.07 -3.86 -23.58
CA ASN A 21 11.87 -3.08 -24.80
C ASN A 21 10.82 -3.71 -25.73
N SER A 22 10.66 -5.03 -25.72
CA SER A 22 9.62 -5.74 -26.47
C SER A 22 8.26 -5.80 -25.75
N GLY A 23 8.08 -5.06 -24.65
CA GLY A 23 6.81 -5.06 -23.90
C GLY A 23 6.58 -6.30 -23.05
N LYS A 24 7.62 -7.05 -22.69
CA LYS A 24 7.54 -8.17 -21.74
C LYS A 24 8.26 -7.84 -20.44
N THR A 25 7.67 -8.22 -19.32
CA THR A 25 8.27 -8.04 -18.00
C THR A 25 8.92 -9.36 -17.55
N PRO A 26 10.21 -9.34 -17.18
CA PRO A 26 10.85 -10.51 -16.59
C PRO A 26 10.38 -10.70 -15.15
N GLY A 27 10.24 -11.95 -14.73
CA GLY A 27 9.94 -12.29 -13.34
C GLY A 27 10.48 -13.64 -12.93
N ILE A 28 10.23 -13.99 -11.68
CA ILE A 28 10.62 -15.25 -11.08
C ILE A 28 9.46 -15.84 -10.29
N VAL A 29 9.35 -17.16 -10.31
CA VAL A 29 8.41 -17.92 -9.49
C VAL A 29 9.22 -18.87 -8.63
N TYR A 30 9.08 -18.76 -7.31
CA TYR A 30 9.80 -19.59 -6.34
C TYR A 30 8.87 -20.05 -5.21
N GLY A 31 9.39 -20.90 -4.32
CA GLY A 31 8.62 -21.42 -3.19
C GLY A 31 8.05 -22.81 -3.45
N GLY A 32 7.55 -23.41 -2.37
CA GLY A 32 7.22 -24.83 -2.31
C GLY A 32 8.49 -25.70 -2.31
N THR A 33 8.37 -26.91 -2.87
CA THR A 33 9.47 -27.89 -3.00
C THR A 33 10.17 -27.85 -4.37
N ALA A 34 9.67 -27.06 -5.32
CA ALA A 34 10.19 -26.98 -6.68
C ALA A 34 11.26 -25.91 -6.83
N GLU A 35 12.15 -26.08 -7.82
CA GLU A 35 13.17 -25.09 -8.12
C GLU A 35 12.57 -23.75 -8.59
N PRO A 36 13.28 -22.63 -8.37
CA PRO A 36 12.86 -21.33 -8.90
C PRO A 36 12.85 -21.34 -10.43
N GLN A 37 11.73 -20.90 -11.00
CA GLN A 37 11.56 -20.83 -12.46
C GLN A 37 11.57 -19.37 -12.92
N LEU A 38 12.34 -19.10 -13.96
CA LEU A 38 12.38 -17.80 -14.62
C LEU A 38 11.24 -17.69 -15.61
N ILE A 39 10.44 -16.64 -15.47
CA ILE A 39 9.27 -16.42 -16.31
C ILE A 39 9.35 -15.06 -17.02
N GLU A 40 8.59 -14.94 -18.09
CA GLU A 40 8.26 -13.68 -18.75
C GLU A 40 6.75 -13.53 -18.85
N VAL A 41 6.26 -12.31 -18.61
CA VAL A 41 4.83 -11.97 -18.61
C VAL A 41 4.61 -10.79 -19.54
N ASP A 42 3.44 -10.71 -20.18
CA ASP A 42 3.06 -9.53 -20.95
C ASP A 42 2.96 -8.30 -20.04
N HIS A 43 3.68 -7.22 -20.41
CA HIS A 43 3.76 -6.03 -19.57
C HIS A 43 2.41 -5.31 -19.46
N ASN A 44 1.63 -5.25 -20.55
CA ASN A 44 0.41 -4.47 -20.57
C ASN A 44 -0.68 -5.11 -19.71
N ALA A 45 -0.92 -6.41 -19.90
CA ALA A 45 -1.86 -7.17 -19.08
C ALA A 45 -1.49 -7.08 -17.60
N LEU A 46 -0.20 -7.23 -17.30
CA LEU A 46 0.33 -7.14 -15.95
C LEU A 46 0.19 -5.74 -15.34
N TRP A 47 0.46 -4.68 -16.10
CA TRP A 47 0.32 -3.30 -15.65
C TRP A 47 -1.11 -2.97 -15.23
N HIS A 48 -2.10 -3.43 -16.01
CA HIS A 48 -3.50 -3.26 -15.67
C HIS A 48 -3.93 -4.11 -14.47
N ALA A 49 -3.37 -5.32 -14.32
CA ALA A 49 -3.62 -6.17 -13.16
C ALA A 49 -3.07 -5.54 -11.87
N LEU A 50 -1.83 -5.01 -11.91
CA LEU A 50 -1.15 -4.38 -10.78
C LEU A 50 -1.82 -3.10 -10.26
N LYS A 51 -2.60 -2.42 -11.09
CA LYS A 51 -3.41 -1.26 -10.67
C LYS A 51 -4.60 -1.66 -9.80
N LYS A 52 -5.02 -2.92 -9.83
CA LYS A 52 -6.08 -3.41 -8.96
C LYS A 52 -5.45 -3.76 -7.62
N GLU A 53 -5.90 -3.12 -6.54
CA GLU A 53 -5.38 -3.36 -5.20
C GLU A 53 -5.53 -4.83 -4.78
N ALA A 54 -6.66 -5.46 -5.15
CA ALA A 54 -6.92 -6.88 -4.94
C ALA A 54 -5.85 -7.80 -5.56
N PHE A 55 -5.10 -7.35 -6.58
CA PHE A 55 -4.03 -8.15 -7.19
C PHE A 55 -2.82 -8.33 -6.26
N HIS A 56 -2.59 -7.38 -5.34
CA HIS A 56 -1.52 -7.48 -4.34
C HIS A 56 -1.91 -8.40 -3.19
N SER A 57 -3.21 -8.52 -2.93
CA SER A 57 -3.79 -9.26 -1.81
C SER A 57 -4.66 -10.43 -2.26
N SER A 58 -4.34 -11.11 -3.37
CA SER A 58 -5.06 -12.31 -3.81
C SER A 58 -4.14 -13.43 -4.24
N VAL A 59 -4.66 -14.66 -4.14
CA VAL A 59 -4.03 -15.83 -4.76
C VAL A 59 -4.39 -15.83 -6.24
N LEU A 60 -3.36 -15.94 -7.07
CA LEU A 60 -3.43 -15.88 -8.52
C LEU A 60 -3.17 -17.26 -9.10
N ASP A 61 -3.88 -17.58 -10.18
CA ASP A 61 -3.63 -18.79 -10.95
C ASP A 61 -2.70 -18.43 -12.12
N MET A 62 -1.47 -18.92 -12.05
CA MET A 62 -0.47 -18.72 -13.08
C MET A 62 -0.39 -19.95 -13.98
N GLU A 63 -0.57 -19.76 -15.28
CA GLU A 63 -0.38 -20.80 -16.28
C GLU A 63 1.00 -20.68 -16.92
N VAL A 64 1.83 -21.72 -16.79
CA VAL A 64 3.13 -21.84 -17.44
C VAL A 64 3.17 -23.12 -18.25
N ALA A 65 3.30 -23.00 -19.57
CA ALA A 65 3.41 -24.14 -20.49
C ALA A 65 2.31 -25.22 -20.28
N GLY A 66 1.07 -24.80 -20.02
CA GLY A 66 -0.08 -25.68 -19.77
C GLY A 66 -0.20 -26.23 -18.34
N THR A 67 0.74 -25.90 -17.44
CA THR A 67 0.64 -26.23 -16.02
C THR A 67 0.12 -25.02 -15.24
N THR A 68 -0.98 -25.20 -14.50
CA THR A 68 -1.51 -24.16 -13.62
C THR A 68 -0.92 -24.28 -12.22
N SER A 69 -0.40 -23.18 -11.67
CA SER A 69 0.16 -23.10 -10.32
C SER A 69 -0.47 -21.93 -9.57
N LYS A 70 -0.86 -22.16 -8.31
CA LYS A 70 -1.30 -21.09 -7.41
C LYS A 70 -0.10 -20.29 -6.92
N VAL A 71 -0.09 -18.99 -7.19
CA VAL A 71 0.98 -18.08 -6.82
C VAL A 71 0.45 -16.82 -6.15
N LEU A 72 1.30 -16.17 -5.38
CA LEU A 72 1.04 -14.92 -4.70
C LEU A 72 2.11 -13.91 -5.11
N LEU A 73 1.69 -12.66 -5.32
CA LEU A 73 2.59 -11.57 -5.66
C LEU A 73 3.41 -11.17 -4.44
N ARG A 74 4.73 -11.29 -4.50
CA ARG A 74 5.62 -11.00 -3.36
C ARG A 74 6.27 -9.64 -3.44
N ASP A 75 6.81 -9.30 -4.60
CA ASP A 75 7.47 -8.02 -4.84
C ASP A 75 7.30 -7.58 -6.29
N VAL A 76 7.25 -6.26 -6.49
CA VAL A 76 7.16 -5.63 -7.80
C VAL A 76 8.09 -4.44 -7.84
N GLN A 77 8.99 -4.47 -8.81
CA GLN A 77 9.92 -3.37 -9.04
C GLN A 77 9.40 -2.49 -10.16
N TYR A 78 9.08 -1.25 -9.82
CA TYR A 78 8.67 -0.24 -10.77
C TYR A 78 9.86 0.64 -11.20
N HIS A 79 9.83 1.10 -12.44
CA HIS A 79 10.71 2.17 -12.86
C HIS A 79 10.23 3.48 -12.20
N PRO A 80 11.12 4.29 -11.58
CA PRO A 80 10.69 5.46 -10.80
C PRO A 80 9.99 6.55 -11.62
N TYR A 81 10.39 6.72 -12.88
CA TYR A 81 9.82 7.72 -13.79
C TYR A 81 8.91 7.15 -14.89
N LYS A 82 9.27 6.00 -15.48
CA LYS A 82 8.54 5.42 -16.61
C LYS A 82 7.45 4.49 -16.10
N GLN A 83 6.33 4.41 -16.82
CA GLN A 83 5.28 3.41 -16.61
C GLN A 83 5.77 2.04 -17.09
N LEU A 84 6.76 1.47 -16.41
CA LEU A 84 7.42 0.23 -16.77
C LEU A 84 7.67 -0.59 -15.52
N VAL A 85 7.29 -1.87 -15.57
CA VAL A 85 7.61 -2.84 -14.52
C VAL A 85 8.95 -3.50 -14.88
N LEU A 86 9.91 -3.38 -13.97
CA LEU A 86 11.28 -3.85 -14.15
C LEU A 86 11.44 -5.33 -13.85
N HIS A 87 10.78 -5.80 -12.78
CA HIS A 87 10.84 -7.17 -12.29
C HIS A 87 9.61 -7.50 -11.44
N ILE A 88 9.22 -8.77 -11.41
CA ILE A 88 8.17 -9.29 -10.54
C ILE A 88 8.59 -10.61 -9.89
N ASP A 89 8.24 -10.74 -8.62
CA ASP A 89 8.45 -11.92 -7.82
C ASP A 89 7.11 -12.56 -7.46
N PHE A 90 6.95 -13.83 -7.83
CA PHE A 90 5.84 -14.66 -7.43
C PHE A 90 6.30 -15.76 -6.47
N GLN A 91 5.52 -15.98 -5.42
CA GLN A 91 5.72 -17.07 -4.48
C GLN A 91 4.62 -18.13 -4.68
N ARG A 92 4.99 -19.38 -4.89
CA ARG A 92 4.06 -20.52 -4.92
C ARG A 92 3.44 -20.70 -3.54
N VAL A 93 2.14 -20.92 -3.53
CA VAL A 93 1.37 -21.03 -2.29
C VAL A 93 0.94 -22.46 -2.05
N ASP A 94 1.36 -23.01 -0.91
CA ASP A 94 0.85 -24.26 -0.38
C ASP A 94 -0.29 -23.98 0.60
N GLU A 95 -1.42 -24.69 0.45
CA GLU A 95 -2.63 -24.49 1.26
C GLU A 95 -2.40 -24.71 2.77
N LYS A 96 -1.32 -25.41 3.14
CA LYS A 96 -0.98 -25.77 4.53
C LYS A 96 -0.08 -24.75 5.23
N THR A 97 0.50 -23.80 4.49
CA THR A 97 1.51 -22.89 5.03
C THR A 97 0.89 -21.53 5.33
N LYS A 98 1.15 -21.00 6.54
CA LYS A 98 0.72 -19.64 6.90
C LYS A 98 1.48 -18.61 6.07
N LEU A 99 0.75 -17.67 5.49
CA LEU A 99 1.30 -16.59 4.67
C LEU A 99 1.38 -15.30 5.47
N HIS A 100 2.39 -14.49 5.18
CA HIS A 100 2.56 -13.15 5.75
C HIS A 100 2.53 -12.12 4.63
N MET A 101 1.54 -11.23 4.63
CA MET A 101 1.35 -10.25 3.56
C MET A 101 0.67 -8.98 4.07
N LYS A 102 0.83 -7.90 3.32
CA LYS A 102 0.14 -6.63 3.52
C LYS A 102 -1.20 -6.65 2.81
N VAL A 103 -2.27 -6.32 3.52
CA VAL A 103 -3.63 -6.22 2.98
C VAL A 103 -4.09 -4.77 3.08
N PRO A 104 -4.68 -4.18 2.02
CA PRO A 104 -5.18 -2.81 2.04
C PRO A 104 -6.40 -2.67 2.96
N LEU A 105 -6.48 -1.51 3.63
CA LEU A 105 -7.61 -1.08 4.45
C LEU A 105 -8.50 -0.13 3.65
N HIS A 106 -9.79 -0.44 3.55
CA HIS A 106 -10.78 0.41 2.90
C HIS A 106 -11.63 1.11 3.95
N TYR A 107 -11.50 2.44 4.00
CA TYR A 107 -12.23 3.29 4.92
C TYR A 107 -13.58 3.68 4.33
N SER A 108 -14.66 3.44 5.07
CA SER A 108 -16.04 3.78 4.68
C SER A 108 -16.72 4.59 5.78
N GLY A 109 -17.72 5.40 5.43
CA GLY A 109 -18.51 6.16 6.40
C GLY A 109 -17.80 7.39 7.02
N ALA A 110 -16.69 7.85 6.44
CA ALA A 110 -15.97 9.02 6.95
C ALA A 110 -16.87 10.28 6.95
N ASP A 111 -17.60 10.50 5.85
CA ASP A 111 -18.51 11.64 5.68
C ASP A 111 -19.75 11.55 6.56
N GLU A 112 -20.10 10.37 7.04
CA GLU A 112 -21.28 10.17 7.88
C GLU A 112 -21.02 10.40 9.37
N SER A 113 -19.75 10.40 9.76
CA SER A 113 -19.33 10.54 11.16
C SER A 113 -19.68 11.91 11.74
N ASN A 114 -20.09 11.91 13.01
CA ASN A 114 -20.41 13.14 13.74
C ASN A 114 -19.21 14.10 13.79
N ALA A 115 -17.98 13.56 13.84
CA ALA A 115 -16.75 14.35 13.81
C ALA A 115 -16.58 15.16 12.52
N VAL A 116 -16.98 14.64 11.36
CA VAL A 116 -16.88 15.35 10.07
C VAL A 116 -18.07 16.27 9.87
N LYS A 117 -19.29 15.79 10.14
CA LYS A 117 -20.54 16.55 9.92
C LYS A 117 -20.73 17.71 10.88
N VAL A 118 -20.45 17.52 12.18
CA VAL A 118 -20.74 18.52 13.22
C VAL A 118 -19.51 19.37 13.51
N ASP A 119 -18.33 18.74 13.63
CA ASP A 119 -17.11 19.40 14.09
C ASP A 119 -16.14 19.85 12.97
N LYS A 120 -16.46 19.55 11.70
CA LYS A 120 -15.61 19.84 10.52
C LYS A 120 -14.17 19.31 10.68
N CYS A 121 -13.99 18.21 11.40
CA CYS A 121 -12.68 17.57 11.57
C CYS A 121 -12.22 16.89 10.27
N MET A 122 -10.91 16.89 10.03
CA MET A 122 -10.31 16.11 8.94
C MET A 122 -9.95 14.71 9.46
N VAL A 123 -10.41 13.70 8.75
CA VAL A 123 -10.04 12.30 9.00
C VAL A 123 -8.75 12.01 8.25
N ASN A 124 -7.68 11.69 8.98
CA ASN A 124 -6.41 11.34 8.38
C ASN A 124 -6.13 9.83 8.58
N PRO A 125 -6.23 9.01 7.52
CA PRO A 125 -5.78 7.62 7.58
C PRO A 125 -4.25 7.57 7.63
N ILE A 126 -3.71 7.12 8.76
CA ILE A 126 -2.26 7.02 9.00
C ILE A 126 -1.69 5.75 8.36
N VAL A 127 -2.49 4.68 8.34
CA VAL A 127 -2.09 3.36 7.86
C VAL A 127 -3.08 2.91 6.79
N ASN A 128 -2.60 2.68 5.56
CA ASN A 128 -3.46 2.20 4.47
C ASN A 128 -3.33 0.68 4.24
N GLU A 129 -2.29 0.06 4.80
CA GLU A 129 -1.99 -1.36 4.62
C GLU A 129 -1.68 -1.99 5.98
N LEU A 130 -2.20 -3.21 6.20
CA LEU A 130 -1.97 -3.95 7.42
C LEU A 130 -1.19 -5.25 7.15
N ASP A 131 -0.12 -5.47 7.90
CA ASP A 131 0.61 -6.74 7.91
C ASP A 131 -0.26 -7.83 8.58
N VAL A 132 -0.67 -8.83 7.80
CA VAL A 132 -1.55 -9.92 8.22
C VAL A 132 -0.86 -11.26 8.06
N THR A 133 -1.14 -12.17 8.99
CA THR A 133 -0.86 -13.60 8.89
C THR A 133 -2.17 -14.37 8.74
N CYS A 134 -2.34 -15.08 7.64
CA CYS A 134 -3.53 -15.88 7.38
C CYS A 134 -3.18 -17.18 6.62
N MET A 135 -4.13 -18.10 6.59
CA MET A 135 -4.08 -19.22 5.65
C MET A 135 -4.45 -18.71 4.24
N PRO A 136 -3.94 -19.34 3.17
CA PRO A 136 -4.30 -18.97 1.80
C PRO A 136 -5.81 -18.93 1.52
N SER A 137 -6.57 -19.81 2.19
CA SER A 137 -8.03 -19.91 2.04
C SER A 137 -8.81 -18.78 2.70
N ASP A 138 -8.24 -18.15 3.73
CA ASP A 138 -8.89 -17.10 4.54
C ASP A 138 -8.39 -15.70 4.15
N LEU A 139 -7.69 -15.58 3.03
CA LEU A 139 -7.00 -14.37 2.63
C LEU A 139 -8.01 -13.37 2.03
N PRO A 140 -8.25 -12.21 2.69
CA PRO A 140 -9.20 -11.22 2.19
C PRO A 140 -8.53 -10.29 1.16
N GLU A 141 -9.29 -9.86 0.16
CA GLU A 141 -8.82 -8.88 -0.83
C GLU A 141 -8.64 -7.49 -0.19
N PHE A 142 -9.53 -7.08 0.72
CA PHE A 142 -9.44 -5.84 1.47
C PHE A 142 -10.09 -6.00 2.85
N ILE A 143 -9.72 -5.13 3.80
CA ILE A 143 -10.35 -5.06 5.12
C ILE A 143 -11.18 -3.78 5.18
N ALA A 144 -12.50 -3.92 5.27
CA ALA A 144 -13.40 -2.79 5.42
C ALA A 144 -13.37 -2.25 6.86
N VAL A 145 -13.15 -0.94 6.99
CA VAL A 145 -13.14 -0.22 8.27
C VAL A 145 -14.24 0.82 8.23
N ASP A 146 -15.19 0.69 9.15
CA ASP A 146 -16.30 1.62 9.30
C ASP A 146 -15.92 2.77 10.24
N LEU A 147 -16.00 4.00 9.73
CA LEU A 147 -15.67 5.24 10.43
C LEU A 147 -16.91 6.01 10.90
N SER A 148 -18.11 5.49 10.67
CA SER A 148 -19.39 6.20 10.88
C SER A 148 -19.62 6.61 12.35
N LYS A 149 -18.99 5.93 13.31
CA LYS A 149 -19.15 6.19 14.76
C LYS A 149 -18.01 7.01 15.37
N LEU A 150 -17.17 7.64 14.56
CA LEU A 150 -16.06 8.44 15.07
C LEU A 150 -16.55 9.75 15.71
N GLU A 151 -16.05 10.00 16.92
CA GLU A 151 -16.27 11.22 17.69
C GLU A 151 -15.03 12.15 17.63
N LYS A 152 -15.22 13.41 18.01
CA LYS A 152 -14.18 14.43 18.00
C LYS A 152 -12.98 14.03 18.87
N GLY A 153 -11.80 14.01 18.26
CA GLY A 153 -10.55 13.68 18.97
C GLY A 153 -10.35 12.19 19.26
N ALA A 154 -11.27 11.32 18.84
CA ALA A 154 -11.09 9.88 18.93
C ALA A 154 -10.07 9.40 17.88
N SER A 155 -9.22 8.45 18.28
CA SER A 155 -8.29 7.76 17.39
C SER A 155 -8.75 6.31 17.24
N LEU A 156 -8.89 5.84 16.00
CA LEU A 156 -9.29 4.47 15.72
C LEU A 156 -8.03 3.60 15.74
N HIS A 157 -8.00 2.63 16.64
CA HIS A 157 -6.86 1.74 16.76
C HIS A 157 -7.14 0.36 16.16
N LEU A 158 -6.06 -0.40 15.92
CA LEU A 158 -6.12 -1.73 15.32
C LEU A 158 -6.98 -2.75 16.10
N LYS A 159 -7.05 -2.62 17.43
CA LYS A 159 -7.89 -3.48 18.28
C LYS A 159 -9.40 -3.26 18.09
N ASP A 160 -9.81 -2.11 17.56
CA ASP A 160 -11.21 -1.74 17.41
C ASP A 160 -11.79 -2.17 16.04
N ILE A 161 -10.95 -2.75 15.17
CA ILE A 161 -11.34 -3.22 13.85
C ILE A 161 -11.82 -4.67 13.90
N LYS A 162 -12.92 -4.93 13.22
CA LYS A 162 -13.41 -6.28 12.95
C LYS A 162 -12.53 -6.93 11.88
N LEU A 163 -11.58 -7.74 12.32
CA LEU A 163 -10.80 -8.58 11.40
C LEU A 163 -11.66 -9.76 10.90
N PRO A 164 -11.57 -10.12 9.61
CA PRO A 164 -12.26 -11.30 9.08
C PRO A 164 -11.72 -12.60 9.70
N LYS A 165 -12.50 -13.69 9.60
CA LYS A 165 -12.18 -14.98 10.23
C LYS A 165 -10.82 -15.49 9.73
N GLY A 166 -9.96 -15.98 10.63
CA GLY A 166 -8.66 -16.58 10.29
C GLY A 166 -7.50 -15.61 10.05
N VAL A 167 -7.75 -14.29 10.13
CA VAL A 167 -6.75 -13.24 9.92
C VAL A 167 -6.17 -12.74 11.25
N THR A 168 -4.86 -12.96 11.44
CA THR A 168 -4.11 -12.42 12.58
C THR A 168 -3.24 -11.26 12.14
N ALA A 169 -3.52 -10.05 12.62
CA ALA A 169 -2.67 -8.89 12.37
C ALA A 169 -1.32 -9.05 13.08
N LYS A 170 -0.22 -8.85 12.35
CA LYS A 170 1.14 -8.89 12.88
C LYS A 170 1.61 -7.47 13.18
N ILE A 171 1.62 -7.10 14.45
CA ILE A 171 2.07 -5.77 14.89
C ILE A 171 3.57 -5.82 15.19
N ARG A 172 4.35 -4.90 14.61
CA ARG A 172 5.76 -4.70 14.99
C ARG A 172 5.81 -4.15 16.43
N GLY A 173 6.36 -4.95 17.36
CA GLY A 173 6.52 -4.59 18.79
C GLY A 173 5.64 -5.33 19.80
N GLY A 174 4.90 -6.38 19.37
CA GLY A 174 4.11 -7.23 20.27
C GLY A 174 2.67 -6.72 20.48
N GLN A 175 1.84 -7.54 21.17
CA GLN A 175 0.39 -7.32 21.38
C GLN A 175 0.01 -6.04 22.14
N ASN A 176 1.00 -5.33 22.71
CA ASN A 176 0.81 -4.11 23.48
C ASN A 176 0.95 -2.82 22.67
N ASN A 177 1.49 -2.88 21.45
CA ASN A 177 1.44 -1.74 20.53
C ASN A 177 0.08 -1.73 19.84
N ASN A 178 -0.70 -0.67 20.05
CA ASN A 178 -1.98 -0.47 19.38
C ASN A 178 -1.82 0.67 18.36
N PRO A 179 -1.33 0.40 17.13
CA PRO A 179 -1.11 1.46 16.16
C PRO A 179 -2.44 2.17 15.88
N VAL A 180 -2.39 3.50 15.90
CA VAL A 180 -3.49 4.34 15.44
C VAL A 180 -3.57 4.17 13.93
N LEU A 181 -4.73 3.73 13.44
CA LEU A 181 -4.98 3.54 12.01
C LEU A 181 -5.57 4.80 11.40
N VAL A 182 -6.42 5.49 12.16
CA VAL A 182 -7.05 6.74 11.74
C VAL A 182 -6.98 7.74 12.89
N SER A 183 -6.42 8.92 12.63
CA SER A 183 -6.51 10.05 13.56
C SER A 183 -7.49 11.09 13.04
N VAL A 184 -8.33 11.59 13.95
CA VAL A 184 -9.23 12.72 13.69
C VAL A 184 -8.51 13.98 14.14
N VAL A 185 -8.02 14.76 13.18
CA VAL A 185 -7.33 16.01 13.48
C VAL A 185 -8.36 17.15 13.44
N PRO A 186 -8.52 17.95 14.53
CA PRO A 186 -9.35 19.14 14.47
C PRO A 186 -8.76 20.11 13.45
N PRO A 187 -9.60 20.85 12.69
CA PRO A 187 -9.08 21.85 11.77
C PRO A 187 -8.27 22.85 12.58
N VAL A 188 -7.02 23.08 12.17
CA VAL A 188 -6.28 24.25 12.62
C VAL A 188 -7.04 25.43 12.05
N VAL A 189 -7.92 26.02 12.86
CA VAL A 189 -8.35 27.39 12.61
C VAL A 189 -7.07 28.19 12.72
N VAL A 190 -6.51 28.55 11.56
CA VAL A 190 -5.63 29.71 11.49
C VAL A 190 -6.54 30.85 11.93
N VAL A 191 -6.56 31.11 13.23
CA VAL A 191 -6.92 32.42 13.71
C VAL A 191 -5.81 33.27 13.11
N GLU A 192 -6.11 33.92 11.99
CA GLU A 192 -5.47 35.19 11.69
C GLU A 192 -5.68 36.01 12.95
N THR A 193 -4.70 36.00 13.85
CA THR A 193 -4.54 37.06 14.81
C THR A 193 -4.63 38.34 13.98
N PRO A 194 -5.62 39.22 14.26
CA PRO A 194 -5.64 40.51 13.60
C PRO A 194 -4.27 41.13 13.84
N ALA A 195 -3.62 41.56 12.75
CA ALA A 195 -2.43 42.36 12.83
C ALA A 195 -2.70 43.54 13.77
N GLU A 196 -2.18 43.44 14.99
CA GLU A 196 -2.26 44.51 15.96
C GLU A 196 -1.33 45.60 15.47
N ALA A 197 -1.96 46.71 15.07
CA ALA A 197 -1.31 47.91 14.60
C ALA A 197 -0.32 48.42 15.65
N ALA A 198 0.97 48.30 15.38
CA ALA A 198 1.97 49.16 16.00
C ALA A 198 1.91 50.54 15.31
N PRO A 199 1.63 51.64 16.04
CA PRO A 199 1.68 52.96 15.45
C PRO A 199 3.13 53.35 15.16
N ALA A 200 3.33 53.93 13.98
CA ALA A 200 4.57 54.58 13.60
C ALA A 200 4.81 55.83 14.47
N ALA A 201 6.02 55.96 15.01
CA ALA A 201 6.62 57.23 15.37
C ALA A 201 8.02 57.29 14.75
N ASP A 202 8.08 58.01 13.62
CA ASP A 202 9.28 58.54 12.98
C ASP A 202 10.08 59.45 13.92
N ALA A 203 11.42 59.36 13.90
CA ALA A 203 12.27 60.44 13.39
C ALA A 203 13.78 60.26 13.68
N LYS A 204 14.53 60.13 12.57
CA LYS A 204 15.79 60.82 12.23
C LYS A 204 17.02 60.74 13.16
N GLY A 205 18.11 60.23 12.57
CA GLY A 205 19.48 60.57 12.95
C GLY A 205 20.52 60.10 11.92
N LYS A 206 20.76 60.93 10.90
CA LYS A 206 21.86 60.81 9.93
C LYS A 206 23.22 60.69 10.63
N GLY A 207 24.12 59.85 10.10
CA GLY A 207 25.54 59.87 10.48
C GLY A 207 26.43 59.09 9.50
N LYS A 208 26.95 59.80 8.48
CA LYS A 208 28.05 59.37 7.60
C LYS A 208 29.36 59.15 8.38
N GLY A 209 30.23 58.27 7.86
CA GLY A 209 31.68 58.27 8.11
C GLY A 209 32.23 56.84 8.16
N LYS A 210 32.81 56.27 7.10
CA LYS A 210 34.14 56.55 6.49
C LYS A 210 35.30 56.27 7.48
N LYS A 211 35.81 55.04 7.46
CA LYS A 211 37.25 54.71 7.32
C LYS A 211 37.43 53.21 7.21
#